data_AF-A0A3N5WJ47-F1
#
_entry.id   AF-A0A3N5WJ47-F1
#
_cell.length_a   1.000
_cell.length_b   1.000
_cell.length_c   1.000
_cell.angle_alpha   90.00
_cell.angle_beta   90.00
_cell.angle_gamma   90.00
#
_symmetry.space_group_name_H-M   'P 1'
#
loop_
_entity.id
_entity.type
_entity.pdbx_description
1 polymer ?
#
loop_
_entity_poly.entity_id
_entity_poly.type
_entity_poly.pdbx_seq_one_letter_code
_entity_poly.pdbx_strand_id
1 'polypeptide(L)'
;MTTMKQMANQEMAMVEWRGLGALERPRYYPRQLITPDEMNLEVKYYRDMMRRHNRMLHGWGVVAGAAVCAVANRDKTGTEPYMVKVTPGYILGPYGDEIIIPRERTFDLRTGSAVGSADESVPGMADPYCTPVTVQKIEGTAYVSVRYKEIKTRQVRVQPAACGCDDSPCEYSRICDGYEFGTHNCCASPTGAVTTPEELLERMFLSYEDSPASLPGDMTSDWVTLAKVTLDSDGYITAIDNCSCRRMVATLAHAWRTCETKMFEVEKIEPYELEQGWKREVKIYGSNLS
;
A
#
# COMPACT_ATOMS: atom_id res chain seq x y z
N MET A 1 -0.33 11.52 -41.41
CA MET A 1 0.64 10.58 -40.80
C MET A 1 1.35 11.16 -39.56
N THR A 2 0.87 12.28 -38.98
CA THR A 2 1.53 12.98 -37.87
C THR A 2 0.91 12.69 -36.49
N THR A 3 -0.24 12.03 -36.44
CA THR A 3 -1.05 11.89 -35.21
C THR A 3 -0.63 10.76 -34.27
N MET A 4 -0.22 9.59 -34.79
CA MET A 4 0.14 8.46 -33.92
C MET A 4 1.52 8.63 -33.23
N LYS A 5 2.50 9.25 -33.90
CA LYS A 5 3.80 9.56 -33.28
C LYS A 5 3.69 10.68 -32.23
N GLN A 6 2.78 11.64 -32.41
CA GLN A 6 2.52 12.69 -31.42
C GLN A 6 1.74 12.16 -30.20
N MET A 7 0.78 11.26 -30.39
CA MET A 7 0.09 10.60 -29.28
C MET A 7 1.02 9.69 -28.48
N ALA A 8 1.88 8.92 -29.13
CA ALA A 8 2.90 8.11 -28.46
C ALA A 8 3.94 8.97 -27.72
N ASN A 9 4.37 10.10 -28.28
CA ASN A 9 5.27 11.03 -27.58
C ASN A 9 4.57 11.77 -26.41
N GLN A 10 3.28 12.06 -26.50
CA GLN A 10 2.51 12.63 -25.37
C GLN A 10 2.28 11.60 -24.27
N GLU A 11 1.99 10.34 -24.60
CA GLU A 11 1.92 9.25 -23.62
C GLU A 11 3.28 9.02 -22.94
N MET A 12 4.38 9.05 -23.69
CA MET A 12 5.74 8.88 -23.16
C MET A 12 6.19 10.06 -22.28
N ALA A 13 5.93 11.30 -22.66
CA ALA A 13 6.19 12.48 -21.82
C ALA A 13 5.28 12.54 -20.58
N MET A 14 4.08 11.94 -20.65
CA MET A 14 3.18 11.79 -19.51
C MET A 14 3.60 10.67 -18.56
N VAL A 15 4.43 9.71 -18.99
CA VAL A 15 5.05 8.71 -18.10
C VAL A 15 6.22 9.34 -17.32
N GLU A 16 6.96 10.25 -17.93
CA GLU A 16 8.09 11.01 -17.36
C GLU A 16 7.66 12.02 -16.26
N TRP A 17 6.36 12.39 -16.19
CA TRP A 17 5.88 13.51 -15.36
C TRP A 17 4.88 13.15 -14.23
N ARG A 18 4.59 11.87 -13.96
CA ARG A 18 3.48 11.45 -13.07
C ARG A 18 3.62 11.76 -11.56
N GLY A 19 4.50 12.66 -11.13
CA GLY A 19 4.57 13.04 -9.72
C GLY A 19 5.31 14.32 -9.35
N LEU A 20 6.14 14.84 -10.26
CA LEU A 20 6.99 16.02 -10.01
C LEU A 20 6.44 17.33 -10.58
N GLY A 21 5.39 17.26 -11.41
CA GLY A 21 4.76 18.45 -11.98
C GLY A 21 4.11 19.38 -10.96
N ALA A 22 3.87 20.63 -11.35
CA ALA A 22 3.00 21.51 -10.58
C ALA A 22 1.61 20.87 -10.42
N LEU A 23 1.08 20.85 -9.20
CA LEU A 23 -0.29 20.43 -8.93
C LEU A 23 -1.18 21.67 -8.94
N GLU A 24 -2.26 21.63 -9.70
CA GLU A 24 -3.25 22.69 -9.76
C GLU A 24 -4.58 22.23 -9.14
N ARG A 25 -5.33 23.18 -8.60
CA ARG A 25 -6.65 22.95 -8.03
C ARG A 25 -7.61 24.07 -8.47
N PRO A 26 -8.93 23.80 -8.53
CA PRO A 26 -9.90 24.83 -8.80
C PRO A 26 -9.82 25.98 -7.79
N ARG A 27 -9.94 27.21 -8.29
CA ARG A 27 -10.17 28.39 -7.45
C ARG A 27 -11.65 28.75 -7.52
N TYR A 28 -12.39 28.51 -6.44
CA TYR A 28 -13.82 28.82 -6.39
C TYR A 28 -14.08 30.33 -6.24
N TYR A 29 -15.05 30.85 -6.99
CA TYR A 29 -15.50 32.25 -6.88
C TYR A 29 -17.03 32.38 -7.09
N PRO A 30 -17.65 33.49 -6.65
CA PRO A 30 -19.10 33.65 -6.72
C PRO A 30 -19.66 33.49 -8.15
N ARG A 31 -20.78 32.77 -8.26
CA ARG A 31 -21.52 32.48 -9.51
C ARG A 31 -20.76 31.63 -10.54
N GLN A 32 -19.67 30.99 -10.13
CA GLN A 32 -19.02 29.99 -10.96
C GLN A 32 -19.93 28.76 -11.11
N LEU A 33 -20.06 28.26 -12.34
CA LEU A 33 -20.66 26.96 -12.60
C LEU A 33 -19.63 25.89 -12.25
N ILE A 34 -19.98 24.98 -11.34
CA ILE A 34 -19.12 23.85 -10.97
C ILE A 34 -19.57 22.63 -11.78
N THR A 35 -18.66 22.04 -12.54
CA THR A 35 -18.90 20.83 -13.33
C THR A 35 -18.20 19.62 -12.68
N PRO A 36 -18.48 18.39 -13.14
CA PRO A 36 -17.75 17.21 -12.70
C PRO A 36 -16.23 17.33 -12.90
N ASP A 37 -15.77 18.08 -13.90
CA ASP A 37 -14.35 18.23 -14.19
C ASP A 37 -13.63 19.01 -13.08
N GLU A 38 -14.20 20.10 -12.57
CA GLU A 38 -13.62 20.82 -11.44
C GLU A 38 -13.63 19.97 -10.16
N MET A 39 -14.71 19.24 -9.90
CA MET A 39 -14.81 18.37 -8.72
C MET A 39 -13.77 17.24 -8.78
N ASN A 40 -13.62 16.60 -9.94
CA ASN A 40 -12.63 15.54 -10.16
C ASN A 40 -11.21 16.08 -10.07
N LEU A 41 -10.95 17.30 -10.56
CA LEU A 41 -9.66 17.95 -10.47
C LEU A 41 -9.26 18.23 -9.01
N GLU A 42 -10.20 18.69 -8.18
CA GLU A 42 -9.95 18.92 -6.75
C GLU A 42 -9.59 17.61 -6.03
N VAL A 43 -10.35 16.53 -6.25
CA VAL A 43 -10.05 15.21 -5.66
C VAL A 43 -8.68 14.71 -6.12
N LYS A 44 -8.39 14.82 -7.41
CA LYS A 44 -7.10 14.44 -7.99
C LYS A 44 -5.94 15.23 -7.37
N TYR A 45 -6.11 16.53 -7.15
CA TYR A 45 -5.09 17.38 -6.51
C TYR A 45 -4.66 16.85 -5.14
N TYR A 46 -5.62 16.56 -4.26
CA TYR A 46 -5.30 16.06 -2.92
C TYR A 46 -4.70 14.64 -2.96
N ARG A 47 -5.21 13.77 -3.84
CA ARG A 47 -4.65 12.43 -4.05
C ARG A 47 -3.19 12.50 -4.51
N ASP A 48 -2.90 13.31 -5.51
CA ASP A 48 -1.55 13.44 -6.06
C ASP A 48 -0.59 14.16 -5.08
N MET A 49 -1.11 15.06 -4.23
CA MET A 49 -0.35 15.68 -3.14
C MET A 49 0.04 14.65 -2.07
N MET A 50 -0.87 13.76 -1.68
CA MET A 50 -0.57 12.66 -0.75
C MET A 50 0.39 11.64 -1.35
N ARG A 51 0.21 11.26 -2.62
CA ARG A 51 1.16 10.43 -3.35
C ARG A 51 2.57 11.02 -3.35
N ARG A 52 2.69 12.34 -3.57
CA ARG A 52 3.98 13.04 -3.48
C ARG A 52 4.56 12.98 -2.08
N HIS A 53 3.75 13.23 -1.04
CA HIS A 53 4.19 13.12 0.35
C HIS A 53 4.76 11.72 0.63
N ASN A 54 4.00 10.67 0.26
CA ASN A 54 4.41 9.29 0.44
C ASN A 54 5.71 8.98 -0.29
N ARG A 55 5.77 9.29 -1.59
CA ARG A 55 6.95 8.99 -2.41
C ARG A 55 8.20 9.74 -1.97
N MET A 56 8.08 11.01 -1.56
CA MET A 56 9.25 11.85 -1.26
C MET A 56 9.76 11.71 0.16
N LEU A 57 8.89 11.44 1.13
CA LEU A 57 9.27 11.36 2.55
C LEU A 57 9.43 9.92 3.03
N HIS A 58 8.60 9.01 2.53
CA HIS A 58 8.59 7.60 2.96
C HIS A 58 9.16 6.65 1.90
N GLY A 59 9.23 7.09 0.64
CA GLY A 59 9.62 6.25 -0.48
C GLY A 59 8.49 5.30 -0.89
N TRP A 60 8.85 4.07 -1.23
CA TRP A 60 7.90 3.04 -1.68
C TRP A 60 8.42 1.64 -1.36
N GLY A 61 7.51 0.68 -1.32
CA GLY A 61 7.75 -0.70 -0.91
C GLY A 61 6.74 -1.15 0.15
N VAL A 62 7.00 -2.29 0.77
CA VAL A 62 6.15 -2.83 1.83
C VAL A 62 6.49 -2.19 3.17
N VAL A 63 5.49 -1.61 3.82
CA VAL A 63 5.65 -0.99 5.15
C VAL A 63 5.42 -2.05 6.24
N ALA A 64 4.34 -2.84 6.12
CA ALA A 64 3.98 -3.87 7.08
C ALA A 64 3.17 -5.01 6.43
N GLY A 65 3.30 -6.23 6.96
CA GLY A 65 2.44 -7.36 6.56
C GLY A 65 2.74 -7.92 5.15
N ALA A 66 1.71 -8.27 4.37
CA ALA A 66 1.81 -8.69 2.96
C ALA A 66 2.80 -9.83 2.67
N ALA A 67 3.03 -10.71 3.65
CA ALA A 67 3.80 -11.93 3.45
C ALA A 67 3.04 -12.91 2.56
N VAL A 68 3.76 -13.57 1.67
CA VAL A 68 3.28 -14.63 0.80
C VAL A 68 3.57 -15.98 1.45
N CYS A 69 2.54 -16.82 1.57
CA CYS A 69 2.63 -18.16 2.14
C CYS A 69 2.03 -19.17 1.16
N ALA A 70 2.46 -20.43 1.25
CA ALA A 70 1.79 -21.50 0.51
C ALA A 70 0.40 -21.77 1.12
N VAL A 71 -0.54 -22.20 0.28
CA VAL A 71 -1.86 -22.67 0.73
C VAL A 71 -1.75 -24.16 1.04
N ALA A 72 -2.17 -24.57 2.24
CA ALA A 72 -2.24 -25.99 2.58
C ALA A 72 -3.38 -26.67 1.82
N ASN A 73 -3.11 -27.85 1.26
CA ASN A 73 -4.14 -28.66 0.63
C ASN A 73 -5.04 -29.27 1.72
N ARG A 74 -6.36 -29.11 1.58
CA ARG A 74 -7.33 -29.58 2.61
C ARG A 74 -7.52 -31.10 2.61
N ASP A 75 -7.31 -31.75 1.47
CA ASP A 75 -7.64 -33.16 1.24
C ASP A 75 -6.39 -34.06 1.16
N LYS A 76 -5.19 -33.46 1.08
CA LYS A 76 -3.90 -34.17 0.98
C LYS A 76 -2.86 -33.58 1.91
N THR A 77 -1.86 -34.39 2.28
CA THR A 77 -0.63 -33.90 2.90
C THR A 77 0.18 -33.13 1.86
N GLY A 78 0.14 -31.79 1.89
CA GLY A 78 0.93 -30.95 0.99
C GLY A 78 0.35 -29.56 0.79
N THR A 79 0.93 -28.83 -0.16
CA THR A 79 0.43 -27.51 -0.58
C THR A 79 -0.49 -27.64 -1.80
N GLU A 80 -1.43 -26.72 -1.95
CA GLU A 80 -2.17 -26.60 -3.21
C GLU A 80 -1.22 -26.15 -4.33
N PRO A 81 -1.22 -26.82 -5.49
CA PRO A 81 -0.35 -26.45 -6.60
C PRO A 81 -0.72 -25.07 -7.14
N TYR A 82 0.28 -24.27 -7.49
CA TYR A 82 0.19 -22.90 -8.00
C TYR A 82 -0.53 -21.88 -7.09
N MET A 83 -0.94 -22.27 -5.88
CA MET A 83 -1.75 -21.43 -5.01
C MET A 83 -0.93 -20.85 -3.87
N VAL A 84 -0.88 -19.52 -3.83
CA VAL A 84 -0.32 -18.76 -2.71
C VAL A 84 -1.41 -18.01 -1.97
N LYS A 85 -1.17 -17.70 -0.70
CA LYS A 85 -1.94 -16.74 0.07
C LYS A 85 -1.08 -15.53 0.41
N VAL A 86 -1.62 -14.34 0.22
CA VAL A 86 -1.02 -13.08 0.64
C VAL A 86 -1.73 -12.64 1.91
N THR A 87 -0.96 -12.43 2.97
CA THR A 87 -1.46 -11.96 4.28
C THR A 87 -1.84 -10.47 4.25
N PRO A 88 -2.61 -9.97 5.23
CA PRO A 88 -2.93 -8.55 5.30
C PRO A 88 -1.67 -7.69 5.36
N GLY A 89 -1.70 -6.49 4.79
CA GLY A 89 -0.54 -5.60 4.78
C GLY A 89 -0.81 -4.22 4.23
N TYR A 90 0.17 -3.35 4.46
CA TYR A 90 0.20 -1.96 4.01
C TYR A 90 1.46 -1.73 3.18
N ILE A 91 1.26 -1.25 1.96
CA ILE A 91 2.30 -1.09 0.94
C ILE A 91 2.18 0.31 0.35
N LEU A 92 3.31 0.95 0.08
CA LEU A 92 3.39 2.17 -0.72
C LEU A 92 3.85 1.80 -2.13
N GLY A 93 3.05 2.14 -3.14
CA GLY A 93 3.37 1.93 -4.54
C GLY A 93 4.48 2.86 -5.03
N PRO A 94 5.14 2.55 -6.16
CA PRO A 94 6.24 3.35 -6.71
C PRO A 94 5.88 4.82 -6.99
N TYR A 95 4.60 5.09 -7.27
CA TYR A 95 4.05 6.42 -7.50
C TYR A 95 3.53 7.11 -6.23
N GLY A 96 3.70 6.49 -5.05
CA GLY A 96 3.20 7.00 -3.77
C GLY A 96 1.78 6.57 -3.42
N ASP A 97 1.20 5.65 -4.20
CA ASP A 97 -0.10 5.04 -3.94
C ASP A 97 -0.13 4.27 -2.63
N GLU A 98 -1.22 4.38 -1.89
CA GLU A 98 -1.45 3.54 -0.72
C GLU A 98 -2.17 2.26 -1.15
N ILE A 99 -1.58 1.12 -0.85
CA ILE A 99 -2.14 -0.20 -1.15
C ILE A 99 -2.40 -0.89 0.19
N ILE A 100 -3.68 -1.13 0.46
CA ILE A 100 -4.14 -1.85 1.65
C ILE A 100 -4.65 -3.22 1.23
N ILE A 101 -4.04 -4.27 1.77
CA ILE A 101 -4.54 -5.64 1.71
C ILE A 101 -5.22 -5.91 3.05
N PRO A 102 -6.56 -5.80 3.16
CA PRO A 102 -7.23 -5.81 4.45
C PRO A 102 -7.31 -7.20 5.10
N ARG A 103 -7.27 -8.27 4.28
CA ARG A 103 -7.42 -9.66 4.71
C ARG A 103 -6.59 -10.61 3.87
N GLU A 104 -6.44 -11.85 4.33
CA GLU A 104 -5.78 -12.89 3.54
C GLU A 104 -6.47 -13.08 2.18
N ARG A 105 -5.69 -13.13 1.10
CA ARG A 105 -6.18 -13.39 -0.25
C ARG A 105 -5.42 -14.52 -0.89
N THR A 106 -6.16 -15.48 -1.43
CA THR A 106 -5.60 -16.56 -2.25
C THR A 106 -5.43 -16.09 -3.68
N PHE A 107 -4.29 -16.41 -4.27
CA PHE A 107 -3.92 -16.04 -5.63
C PHE A 107 -3.35 -17.28 -6.35
N ASP A 108 -3.91 -17.60 -7.51
CA ASP A 108 -3.39 -18.64 -8.40
C ASP A 108 -2.34 -18.00 -9.30
N LEU A 109 -1.10 -18.48 -9.21
CA LEU A 109 0.03 -17.92 -9.97
C LEU A 109 -0.19 -18.01 -11.49
N ARG A 110 -1.03 -18.95 -11.96
CA ARG A 110 -1.29 -19.20 -13.38
C ARG A 110 -2.27 -18.20 -14.01
N THR A 111 -3.16 -17.60 -13.21
CA THR A 111 -4.12 -16.62 -13.76
C THR A 111 -3.42 -15.34 -14.20
N GLY A 112 -2.18 -15.12 -13.76
CA GLY A 112 -1.33 -13.99 -14.12
C GLY A 112 -1.73 -12.68 -13.47
N SER A 113 -3.01 -12.51 -13.11
CA SER A 113 -3.52 -11.38 -12.33
C SER A 113 -4.73 -11.76 -11.47
N ALA A 114 -4.88 -11.11 -10.32
CA ALA A 114 -6.08 -11.15 -9.49
C ALA A 114 -6.36 -9.78 -8.86
N VAL A 115 -7.58 -9.26 -9.05
CA VAL A 115 -7.99 -7.95 -8.52
C VAL A 115 -8.69 -8.11 -7.17
N GLY A 116 -8.32 -7.28 -6.20
CA GLY A 116 -8.96 -7.14 -4.89
C GLY A 116 -9.27 -5.68 -4.57
N SER A 117 -10.22 -5.45 -3.65
CA SER A 117 -10.56 -4.11 -3.16
C SER A 117 -10.35 -4.02 -1.64
N ALA A 118 -10.13 -2.80 -1.15
CA ALA A 118 -10.17 -2.49 0.28
C ALA A 118 -11.61 -2.52 0.85
N ASP A 119 -12.64 -2.28 0.01
CA ASP A 119 -14.05 -2.37 0.39
C ASP A 119 -14.59 -3.80 0.16
N GLU A 120 -15.06 -4.44 1.23
CA GLU A 120 -15.59 -5.81 1.22
C GLU A 120 -16.92 -5.96 0.46
N SER A 121 -17.66 -4.86 0.30
CA SER A 121 -18.96 -4.84 -0.37
C SER A 121 -18.84 -4.85 -1.90
N VAL A 122 -17.62 -4.71 -2.42
CA VAL A 122 -17.31 -4.84 -3.84
C VAL A 122 -17.10 -6.33 -4.10
N PRO A 123 -18.05 -7.02 -4.76
CA PRO A 123 -17.81 -8.39 -5.18
C PRO A 123 -16.55 -8.39 -6.04
N GLY A 124 -15.58 -9.25 -5.72
CA GLY A 124 -14.45 -9.49 -6.61
C GLY A 124 -15.03 -9.82 -7.97
N MET A 125 -14.85 -8.91 -8.93
CA MET A 125 -15.55 -8.92 -10.21
C MET A 125 -14.91 -9.92 -11.16
N ALA A 126 -14.84 -11.16 -10.73
CA ALA A 126 -14.58 -12.31 -11.54
C ALA A 126 -15.83 -13.17 -11.43
N ASP A 127 -16.76 -13.00 -12.37
CA ASP A 127 -17.75 -14.05 -12.63
C ASP A 127 -16.94 -15.33 -12.92
N PRO A 128 -17.05 -16.38 -12.08
CA PRO A 128 -16.28 -17.62 -12.25
C PRO A 128 -16.45 -18.27 -13.63
N TYR A 129 -17.55 -17.94 -14.34
CA TYR A 129 -17.84 -18.45 -15.67
C TYR A 129 -17.24 -17.61 -16.81
N CYS A 130 -16.82 -16.37 -16.55
CA CYS A 130 -16.30 -15.44 -17.55
C CYS A 130 -14.81 -15.13 -17.40
N THR A 131 -14.11 -15.71 -16.43
CA THR A 131 -12.65 -15.59 -16.34
C THR A 131 -11.99 -16.49 -17.38
N PRO A 132 -11.16 -15.96 -18.31
CA PRO A 132 -10.38 -16.80 -19.20
C PRO A 132 -9.40 -17.64 -18.36
N VAL A 133 -9.70 -18.92 -18.21
CA VAL A 133 -8.82 -19.89 -17.56
C VAL A 133 -7.66 -20.17 -18.50
N THR A 134 -6.65 -19.30 -18.47
CA THR A 134 -5.40 -19.58 -19.17
C THR A 134 -4.57 -20.46 -18.26
N VAL A 135 -4.50 -21.75 -18.56
CA VAL A 135 -3.62 -22.68 -17.85
C VAL A 135 -2.20 -22.51 -18.41
N GLN A 136 -1.55 -21.41 -18.06
CA GLN A 136 -0.10 -21.31 -18.29
C GLN A 136 0.58 -22.18 -17.23
N LYS A 137 1.31 -23.19 -17.69
CA LYS A 137 2.19 -23.96 -16.81
C LYS A 137 3.39 -23.06 -16.49
N ILE A 138 3.53 -22.72 -15.21
CA ILE A 138 4.67 -21.94 -14.71
C ILE A 138 5.60 -22.91 -14.03
N GLU A 139 6.81 -23.05 -14.56
CA GLU A 139 7.86 -23.87 -13.97
C GLU A 139 9.02 -22.96 -13.54
N GLY A 140 9.68 -23.28 -12.42
CA GLY A 140 10.83 -22.55 -11.93
C GLY A 140 10.46 -21.35 -11.06
N THR A 141 11.09 -20.19 -11.29
CA THR A 141 10.96 -19.02 -10.42
C THR A 141 9.89 -18.05 -10.92
N ALA A 142 8.96 -17.70 -10.05
CA ALA A 142 7.95 -16.67 -10.26
C ALA A 142 8.04 -15.60 -9.15
N TYR A 143 7.65 -14.37 -9.47
CA TYR A 143 7.62 -13.26 -8.53
C TYR A 143 6.19 -12.77 -8.35
N VAL A 144 5.71 -12.82 -7.11
CA VAL A 144 4.40 -12.31 -6.75
C VAL A 144 4.55 -10.83 -6.46
N SER A 145 3.78 -10.00 -7.16
CA SER A 145 3.80 -8.55 -6.98
C SER A 145 2.39 -8.00 -6.82
N VAL A 146 2.30 -6.79 -6.29
CA VAL A 146 1.05 -6.04 -6.13
C VAL A 146 1.18 -4.63 -6.70
N ARG A 147 0.11 -4.10 -7.27
CA ARG A 147 0.00 -2.69 -7.64
C ARG A 147 -1.34 -2.11 -7.20
N TYR A 148 -1.38 -0.79 -7.09
CA TYR A 148 -2.62 -0.06 -6.85
C TYR A 148 -3.54 -0.09 -8.06
N LYS A 149 -4.85 -0.15 -7.83
CA LYS A 149 -5.87 -0.12 -8.87
C LYS A 149 -7.14 0.56 -8.38
N GLU A 150 -7.57 1.60 -9.08
CA GLU A 150 -8.90 2.16 -8.89
C GLU A 150 -9.95 1.21 -9.46
N ILE A 151 -10.93 0.84 -8.63
CA ILE A 151 -12.03 -0.05 -9.02
C ILE A 151 -13.31 0.78 -9.08
N LYS A 152 -13.99 0.73 -10.22
CA LYS A 152 -15.31 1.32 -10.38
C LYS A 152 -16.35 0.42 -9.73
N THR A 153 -17.20 0.97 -8.87
CA THR A 153 -18.14 0.22 -8.03
C THR A 153 -19.52 0.86 -8.02
N ARG A 154 -20.51 0.09 -7.58
CA ARG A 154 -21.92 0.50 -7.44
C ARG A 154 -22.47 1.07 -8.75
N GLN A 155 -22.76 0.16 -9.68
CA GLN A 155 -23.38 0.48 -10.96
C GLN A 155 -24.79 1.03 -10.74
N VAL A 156 -25.11 2.14 -11.41
CA VAL A 156 -26.39 2.85 -11.36
C VAL A 156 -26.88 3.08 -12.78
N ARG A 157 -28.20 3.06 -12.97
CA ARG A 157 -28.80 3.49 -14.23
C ARG A 157 -28.66 5.00 -14.36
N VAL A 158 -28.21 5.47 -15.51
CA VAL A 158 -28.15 6.89 -15.81
C VAL A 158 -29.20 7.27 -16.84
N GLN A 159 -29.66 8.51 -16.76
CA GLN A 159 -30.51 9.08 -17.80
C GLN A 159 -29.62 9.39 -19.02
N PRO A 160 -29.95 8.88 -20.22
CA PRO A 160 -29.19 9.22 -21.41
C PRO A 160 -29.20 10.74 -21.62
N ALA A 161 -28.06 11.31 -22.02
CA ALA A 161 -27.98 12.74 -22.34
C ALA A 161 -28.82 13.13 -23.58
N ALA A 162 -29.29 12.15 -24.36
CA ALA A 162 -30.11 12.34 -25.54
C ALA A 162 -31.52 11.76 -25.36
N CYS A 163 -32.51 12.39 -26.00
CA CYS A 163 -33.87 11.84 -26.16
C CYS A 163 -33.82 10.67 -27.17
N GLY A 164 -33.40 9.49 -26.72
CA GLY A 164 -33.32 8.28 -27.54
C GLY A 164 -33.83 7.08 -26.76
N CYS A 165 -34.67 6.26 -27.41
CA CYS A 165 -35.24 5.03 -26.87
C CYS A 165 -34.25 3.85 -26.90
N ASP A 166 -33.01 4.06 -26.46
CA ASP A 166 -32.00 3.00 -26.36
C ASP A 166 -31.93 2.46 -24.93
N ASP A 167 -31.50 1.20 -24.78
CA ASP A 167 -31.32 0.55 -23.47
C ASP A 167 -30.53 1.47 -22.53
N SER A 168 -31.14 1.84 -21.38
CA SER A 168 -30.58 2.85 -20.48
C SER A 168 -29.13 2.49 -20.10
N PRO A 169 -28.13 3.31 -20.45
CA PRO A 169 -26.76 3.01 -20.10
C PRO A 169 -26.60 2.97 -18.58
N CYS A 170 -25.76 2.05 -18.12
CA CYS A 170 -25.41 1.92 -16.72
C CYS A 170 -24.01 2.46 -16.50
N GLU A 171 -23.85 3.34 -15.51
CA GLU A 171 -22.56 3.92 -15.12
C GLU A 171 -22.20 3.54 -13.69
N TYR A 172 -20.92 3.65 -13.33
CA TYR A 172 -20.48 3.41 -11.96
C TYR A 172 -20.55 4.70 -11.14
N SER A 173 -21.27 4.65 -10.02
CA SER A 173 -21.43 5.82 -9.16
C SER A 173 -20.23 6.10 -8.25
N ARG A 174 -19.31 5.14 -8.10
CA ARG A 174 -18.20 5.22 -7.13
C ARG A 174 -16.91 4.66 -7.70
N ILE A 175 -15.82 5.17 -7.17
CA ILE A 175 -14.47 4.63 -7.32
C ILE A 175 -14.02 4.23 -5.92
N CYS A 176 -13.41 3.05 -5.81
CA CYS A 176 -12.85 2.53 -4.58
C CYS A 176 -11.38 2.19 -4.79
N ASP A 177 -10.58 2.38 -3.75
CA ASP A 177 -9.20 1.91 -3.71
C ASP A 177 -9.17 0.38 -3.75
N GLY A 178 -8.26 -0.11 -4.56
CA GLY A 178 -8.04 -1.53 -4.74
C GLY A 178 -6.62 -1.82 -5.14
N TYR A 179 -6.41 -3.10 -5.40
CA TYR A 179 -5.12 -3.64 -5.76
C TYR A 179 -5.26 -4.77 -6.75
N GLU A 180 -4.18 -5.03 -7.45
CA GLU A 180 -4.07 -6.15 -8.36
C GLU A 180 -2.81 -6.91 -7.99
N PHE A 181 -2.94 -8.22 -7.79
CA PHE A 181 -1.80 -9.14 -7.74
C PHE A 181 -1.41 -9.51 -9.16
N GLY A 182 -0.12 -9.77 -9.35
CA GLY A 182 0.45 -10.16 -10.62
C GLY A 182 1.60 -11.14 -10.43
N THR A 183 1.78 -12.00 -11.44
CA THR A 183 2.92 -12.91 -11.52
C THR A 183 3.91 -12.37 -12.55
N HIS A 184 5.18 -12.25 -12.16
CA HIS A 184 6.26 -11.77 -13.03
C HIS A 184 7.44 -12.74 -13.07
N ASN A 185 8.29 -12.59 -14.09
CA ASN A 185 9.45 -13.44 -14.31
C ASN A 185 10.77 -12.80 -13.85
N CYS A 186 10.72 -11.57 -13.34
CA CYS A 186 11.88 -10.86 -12.84
C CYS A 186 11.58 -10.13 -11.53
N CYS A 187 12.63 -9.90 -10.77
CA CYS A 187 12.61 -9.10 -9.56
C CYS A 187 12.53 -7.61 -9.94
N ALA A 188 11.51 -6.88 -9.49
CA ALA A 188 11.41 -5.44 -9.72
C ALA A 188 12.16 -4.60 -8.67
N SER A 189 12.83 -5.23 -7.69
CA SER A 189 13.48 -4.51 -6.60
C SER A 189 14.74 -3.77 -7.09
N PRO A 190 14.89 -2.47 -6.81
CA PRO A 190 16.07 -1.71 -7.21
C PRO A 190 17.33 -2.21 -6.51
N THR A 191 18.44 -2.21 -7.24
CA THR A 191 19.81 -2.36 -6.74
C THR A 191 20.13 -1.31 -5.67
N GLY A 192 20.83 -1.70 -4.59
CA GLY A 192 21.25 -0.77 -3.52
C GLY A 192 20.42 -0.85 -2.22
N ALA A 193 19.86 -2.03 -1.93
CA ALA A 193 19.24 -2.33 -0.65
C ALA A 193 20.25 -2.10 0.49
N VAL A 194 19.80 -1.35 1.50
CA VAL A 194 20.51 -1.22 2.77
C VAL A 194 20.39 -2.55 3.51
N THR A 195 21.51 -3.11 3.92
CA THR A 195 21.54 -4.46 4.50
C THR A 195 21.66 -4.45 6.01
N THR A 196 22.12 -3.33 6.59
CA THR A 196 22.32 -3.21 8.05
C THR A 196 21.57 -2.01 8.66
N PRO A 197 21.18 -2.09 9.94
CA PRO A 197 20.61 -0.95 10.66
C PRO A 197 21.53 0.27 10.69
N GLU A 198 22.85 0.07 10.78
CA GLU A 198 23.86 1.13 10.80
C GLU A 198 23.88 1.89 9.47
N GLU A 199 23.90 1.17 8.34
CA GLU A 199 23.80 1.78 7.00
C GLU A 199 22.48 2.55 6.82
N LEU A 200 21.39 2.07 7.43
CA LEU A 200 20.09 2.75 7.39
C LEU A 200 20.14 4.06 8.18
N LEU A 201 20.66 4.01 9.40
CA LEU A 201 20.88 5.16 10.27
C LEU A 201 21.77 6.19 9.57
N GLU A 202 22.92 5.76 9.04
CA GLU A 202 23.81 6.63 8.28
C GLU A 202 23.04 7.30 7.13
N ARG A 203 22.33 6.56 6.28
CA ARG A 203 21.55 7.15 5.18
C ARG A 203 20.40 8.05 5.61
N MET A 204 19.80 7.82 6.77
CA MET A 204 18.76 8.69 7.35
C MET A 204 19.35 10.00 7.89
N PHE A 205 20.61 9.97 8.36
CA PHE A 205 21.30 11.11 8.97
C PHE A 205 22.38 11.74 8.07
N LEU A 206 22.59 11.23 6.84
CA LEU A 206 23.61 11.73 5.92
C LEU A 206 23.44 13.24 5.72
N SER A 207 24.44 13.97 6.20
CA SER A 207 24.66 15.37 5.97
C SER A 207 24.90 15.62 4.48
N TYR A 208 24.51 16.81 4.04
CA TYR A 208 24.56 17.36 2.68
C TYR A 208 25.95 17.33 1.98
N GLU A 209 26.98 16.73 2.58
CA GLU A 209 28.38 16.85 2.15
C GLU A 209 28.76 15.92 0.98
N ASP A 210 28.09 14.77 0.77
CA ASP A 210 28.57 13.76 -0.18
C ASP A 210 27.78 13.61 -1.49
N SER A 211 26.62 14.25 -1.63
CA SER A 211 25.89 14.52 -2.90
C SER A 211 24.48 14.98 -2.55
N PRO A 212 23.89 15.97 -3.26
CA PRO A 212 22.48 16.24 -3.09
C PRO A 212 21.68 14.97 -3.42
N ALA A 213 20.77 14.58 -2.54
CA ALA A 213 19.90 13.43 -2.76
C ALA A 213 19.23 13.58 -4.14
N SER A 214 19.46 12.62 -5.03
CA SER A 214 18.80 12.62 -6.33
C SER A 214 17.30 12.40 -6.14
N LEU A 215 16.50 13.04 -6.98
CA LEU A 215 15.07 12.74 -7.03
C LEU A 215 14.89 11.24 -7.25
N PRO A 216 13.86 10.61 -6.63
CA PRO A 216 13.61 9.19 -6.83
C PRO A 216 13.55 8.89 -8.33
N GLY A 217 14.46 8.04 -8.82
CA GLY A 217 14.68 7.80 -10.25
C GLY A 217 13.42 7.34 -10.99
N ASP A 218 13.49 7.39 -12.32
CA ASP A 218 12.39 6.99 -13.19
C ASP A 218 11.95 5.56 -12.91
N MET A 219 10.68 5.42 -12.56
CA MET A 219 10.05 4.16 -12.22
C MET A 219 9.61 3.48 -13.50
N THR A 220 10.22 2.34 -13.84
CA THR A 220 9.88 1.56 -15.04
C THR A 220 8.69 0.62 -14.82
N SER A 221 8.20 0.49 -13.58
CA SER A 221 7.10 -0.40 -13.20
C SER A 221 6.23 0.20 -12.10
N ASP A 222 4.92 -0.08 -12.14
CA ASP A 222 3.92 0.24 -11.11
C ASP A 222 3.79 -0.86 -10.03
N TRP A 223 4.55 -1.95 -10.17
CA TRP A 223 4.47 -3.13 -9.30
C TRP A 223 5.45 -3.08 -8.12
N VAL A 224 4.97 -3.55 -6.96
CA VAL A 224 5.78 -3.84 -5.78
C VAL A 224 5.90 -5.35 -5.60
N THR A 225 7.11 -5.88 -5.67
CA THR A 225 7.36 -7.32 -5.46
C THR A 225 7.23 -7.68 -3.98
N LEU A 226 6.40 -8.69 -3.70
CA LEU A 226 6.11 -9.21 -2.36
C LEU A 226 6.98 -10.41 -2.01
N ALA A 227 7.15 -11.35 -2.95
CA ALA A 227 7.95 -12.55 -2.72
C ALA A 227 8.42 -13.18 -4.03
N LYS A 228 9.51 -13.94 -3.93
CA LYS A 228 9.97 -14.91 -4.93
C LYS A 228 9.43 -16.29 -4.55
N VAL A 229 8.81 -16.97 -5.51
CA VAL A 229 8.23 -18.30 -5.35
C VAL A 229 8.92 -19.25 -6.32
N THR A 230 9.31 -20.43 -5.85
CA THR A 230 9.90 -21.49 -6.68
C THR A 230 8.91 -22.65 -6.79
N LEU A 231 8.67 -23.09 -8.02
CA LEU A 231 7.75 -24.17 -8.37
C LEU A 231 8.50 -25.33 -9.01
N ASP A 232 8.05 -26.55 -8.72
CA ASP A 232 8.48 -27.74 -9.45
C ASP A 232 7.73 -27.91 -10.79
N SER A 233 7.99 -29.01 -11.50
CA SER A 233 7.34 -29.32 -12.78
C SER A 233 5.85 -29.63 -12.65
N ASP A 234 5.34 -29.90 -11.46
CA ASP A 234 3.93 -30.21 -11.21
C ASP A 234 3.18 -28.99 -10.66
N GLY A 235 3.90 -27.91 -10.35
CA GLY A 235 3.37 -26.67 -9.82
C GLY A 235 3.30 -26.60 -8.31
N TYR A 236 3.89 -27.54 -7.58
CA TYR A 236 4.00 -27.44 -6.13
C TYR A 236 5.04 -26.39 -5.76
N ILE A 237 4.72 -25.63 -4.73
CA ILE A 237 5.61 -24.60 -4.20
C ILE A 237 6.69 -25.28 -3.37
N THR A 238 7.92 -25.23 -3.85
CA THR A 238 9.08 -25.83 -3.18
C THR A 238 9.77 -24.85 -2.24
N ALA A 239 9.72 -23.55 -2.54
CA ALA A 239 10.28 -22.50 -1.69
C ALA A 239 9.56 -21.16 -1.88
N ILE A 240 9.45 -20.38 -0.81
CA ILE A 240 9.00 -18.98 -0.84
C ILE A 240 10.03 -18.13 -0.11
N ASP A 241 10.55 -17.13 -0.80
CA ASP A 241 11.45 -16.11 -0.26
C ASP A 241 10.74 -14.76 -0.24
N ASN A 242 10.36 -14.34 0.97
CA ASN A 242 9.67 -13.09 1.22
C ASN A 242 10.62 -11.89 1.36
N CYS A 243 11.93 -12.06 1.18
CA CYS A 243 12.93 -11.07 1.55
C CYS A 243 13.75 -10.57 0.35
N SER A 244 14.34 -11.47 -0.45
CA SER A 244 15.38 -11.08 -1.43
C SER A 244 14.94 -10.03 -2.45
N CYS A 245 13.67 -10.05 -2.84
CA CYS A 245 13.09 -9.13 -3.82
C CYS A 245 12.09 -8.14 -3.23
N ARG A 246 11.96 -8.11 -1.91
CA ARG A 246 10.99 -7.29 -1.22
C ARG A 246 11.64 -6.01 -0.74
N ARG A 247 11.24 -4.88 -1.33
CA ARG A 247 11.64 -3.56 -0.86
C ARG A 247 10.85 -3.21 0.40
N MET A 248 11.53 -2.99 1.51
CA MET A 248 10.93 -2.55 2.77
C MET A 248 11.01 -1.02 2.90
N VAL A 249 9.92 -0.42 3.38
CA VAL A 249 9.87 1.01 3.73
C VAL A 249 10.16 1.15 5.22
N ALA A 250 11.16 1.94 5.57
CA ALA A 250 11.40 2.30 6.95
C ALA A 250 10.30 3.26 7.44
N THR A 251 9.70 2.97 8.59
CA THR A 251 8.66 3.81 9.19
C THR A 251 8.98 4.12 10.64
N LEU A 252 8.80 5.37 11.04
CA LEU A 252 8.90 5.81 12.43
C LEU A 252 7.60 5.60 13.22
N ALA A 253 6.55 5.05 12.60
CA ALA A 253 5.27 4.81 13.27
C ALA A 253 5.40 3.94 14.53
N HIS A 254 6.42 3.09 14.59
CA HIS A 254 6.71 2.23 15.74
C HIS A 254 7.70 2.84 16.75
N ALA A 255 8.28 4.01 16.45
CA ALA A 255 9.21 4.71 17.32
C ALA A 255 8.46 5.64 18.29
N TRP A 256 7.98 5.09 19.40
CA TRP A 256 7.33 5.83 20.48
C TRP A 256 8.01 5.56 21.82
N ARG A 257 7.86 6.48 22.78
CA ARG A 257 8.40 6.36 24.14
C ARG A 257 7.33 6.71 25.17
N THR A 258 7.33 6.03 26.30
CA THR A 258 6.61 6.48 27.50
C THR A 258 7.51 7.40 28.32
N CYS A 259 6.91 8.28 29.11
CA CYS A 259 7.65 8.99 30.14
C CYS A 259 8.05 8.00 31.25
N GLU A 260 9.27 8.10 31.74
CA GLU A 260 9.73 7.35 32.90
C GLU A 260 9.22 8.07 34.16
N THR A 261 8.17 7.55 34.80
CA THR A 261 7.67 8.09 36.07
C THR A 261 8.29 7.32 37.23
N LYS A 262 9.09 8.00 38.05
CA LYS A 262 9.40 7.51 39.40
C LYS A 262 8.14 7.71 40.25
N MET A 263 7.43 6.63 40.55
CA MET A 263 6.35 6.71 41.54
C MET A 263 6.96 7.14 42.88
N PHE A 264 6.28 8.05 43.57
CA PHE A 264 6.65 8.36 44.96
C PHE A 264 6.17 7.23 45.86
N GLU A 265 6.99 6.86 46.83
CA GLU A 265 6.57 5.97 47.91
C GLU A 265 5.80 6.81 48.94
N VAL A 266 4.56 6.43 49.20
CA VAL A 266 3.80 6.97 50.33
C VAL A 266 4.13 6.12 51.54
N GLU A 267 4.74 6.73 52.55
CA GLU A 267 4.99 6.07 53.83
C GLU A 267 3.63 5.57 54.40
N LYS A 268 3.51 4.24 54.58
CA LYS A 268 2.29 3.64 55.11
C LYS A 268 2.19 3.96 56.60
N ILE A 269 1.16 4.69 57.00
CA ILE A 269 0.85 4.94 58.42
C ILE A 269 -0.15 3.88 58.88
N GLU A 270 0.25 3.08 59.86
CA GLU A 270 -0.63 2.07 60.45
C GLU A 270 -1.57 2.72 61.50
N PRO A 271 -2.88 2.40 61.50
CA PRO A 271 -3.87 3.11 62.32
C PRO A 271 -3.66 3.03 63.84
N TYR A 272 -2.96 2.00 64.33
CA TYR A 272 -2.73 1.79 65.77
C TYR A 272 -1.62 2.68 66.34
N GLU A 273 -0.89 3.42 65.51
CA GLU A 273 0.14 4.38 65.93
C GLU A 273 -0.44 5.80 66.13
N LEU A 274 -1.75 5.99 65.93
CA LEU A 274 -2.40 7.29 65.99
C LEU A 274 -3.33 7.37 67.21
N GLU A 275 -2.97 8.21 68.18
CA GLU A 275 -3.85 8.58 69.29
C GLU A 275 -4.76 9.77 68.91
N GLN A 276 -5.94 9.83 69.52
CA GLN A 276 -6.94 10.86 69.23
C GLN A 276 -6.40 12.25 69.64
N GLY A 277 -6.17 13.11 68.64
CA GLY A 277 -5.65 14.48 68.83
C GLY A 277 -4.23 14.72 68.29
N TRP A 278 -3.54 13.69 67.80
CA TRP A 278 -2.19 13.83 67.22
C TRP A 278 -2.20 14.46 65.83
N LYS A 279 -1.17 15.27 65.54
CA LYS A 279 -0.86 15.81 64.19
C LYS A 279 0.57 15.41 63.83
N ARG A 280 0.75 14.70 62.71
CA ARG A 280 2.07 14.37 62.15
C ARG A 280 2.20 14.94 60.74
N GLU A 281 3.35 15.50 60.43
CA GLU A 281 3.69 16.03 59.11
C GLU A 281 4.33 14.91 58.28
N VAL A 282 3.70 14.50 57.18
CA VAL A 282 4.24 13.47 56.28
C VAL A 282 4.96 14.16 55.13
N LYS A 283 6.26 13.91 55.00
CA LYS A 283 7.05 14.44 53.89
C LYS A 283 6.95 13.49 52.71
N ILE A 284 6.17 13.88 51.72
CA ILE A 284 6.12 13.19 50.43
C ILE A 284 7.30 13.72 49.61
N TYR A 285 8.16 12.83 49.14
CA TYR A 285 9.27 13.17 48.25
C TYR A 285 8.97 12.63 46.86
N GLY A 286 8.95 13.51 45.86
CA GLY A 286 8.69 13.11 44.48
C GLY A 286 8.96 14.24 43.50
N SER A 287 9.43 13.89 42.30
CA SER A 287 9.72 14.83 41.21
C SER A 287 8.48 15.40 40.51
N ASN A 288 7.28 14.99 40.94
CA ASN A 288 5.98 15.46 40.41
C ASN A 288 5.16 16.26 41.45
N LEU A 289 5.79 16.76 42.52
CA LEU A 289 5.14 17.67 43.47
C LEU A 289 5.29 19.09 42.94
N SER A 290 4.26 19.61 42.28
CA SER A 290 4.13 21.04 41.94
C SER A 290 3.60 21.82 43.12
#